data_AF-A0A3E0VRW3-F1
#
_entry.id   AF-A0A3E0VRW3-F1
#
_cell.length_a   1.000
_cell.length_b   1.000
_cell.length_c   1.000
_cell.angle_alpha   90.00
_cell.angle_beta   90.00
_cell.angle_gamma   90.00
#
_symmetry.space_group_name_H-M   'P 1'
#
loop_
_entity.id
_entity.type
_entity.pdbx_description
1 polymer ?
#
loop_
_entity_poly.entity_id
_entity_poly.type
_entity_poly.pdbx_seq_one_letter_code
_entity_poly.pdbx_strand_id
1 'polypeptide(L)'
;MADSTVAAISPDFAADPGAEVSGDNSFATIVGLDGKLCSWLNSASGSSISVGVADPGSAALATNEAKIKASGTANAALSGTSGNRGYVESSTEAPVFDIFTESGYWISISSVIFDSPSSADSVLSNILQTLPSG
;
A
#
# COMPACT_ATOMS: atom_id res chain seq x y z
N MET A 1 19.11 3.46 -6.00
CA MET A 1 18.38 4.59 -6.60
C MET A 1 17.43 5.06 -5.52
N ALA A 2 17.56 6.28 -5.01
CA ALA A 2 16.61 6.80 -4.03
C ALA A 2 15.21 6.79 -4.66
N ASP A 3 14.23 6.29 -3.93
CA ASP A 3 12.85 6.12 -4.37
C ASP A 3 12.22 7.50 -4.60
N SER A 4 12.39 8.01 -5.82
CA SER A 4 12.03 9.37 -6.25
C SER A 4 10.53 9.64 -6.21
N THR A 5 9.73 8.59 -5.98
CA THR A 5 8.28 8.61 -6.05
C THR A 5 7.65 9.33 -4.86
N VAL A 6 8.11 9.03 -3.64
CA VAL A 6 7.60 9.65 -2.40
C VAL A 6 8.33 10.94 -2.07
N ALA A 7 9.64 11.02 -2.35
CA ALA A 7 10.38 12.27 -2.23
C ALA A 7 9.84 13.38 -3.16
N ALA A 8 9.19 13.01 -4.28
CA ALA A 8 8.49 13.96 -5.15
C ALA A 8 7.12 14.40 -4.60
N ILE A 9 6.47 13.58 -3.75
CA ILE A 9 5.18 13.90 -3.12
C ILE A 9 5.42 14.75 -1.85
N SER A 10 6.48 14.47 -1.10
CA SER A 10 6.91 15.28 0.04
C SER A 10 8.43 15.17 0.22
N PRO A 11 9.18 16.28 0.06
CA PRO A 11 10.65 16.27 0.14
C PRO A 11 11.20 15.91 1.52
N ASP A 12 10.33 15.93 2.54
CA ASP A 12 10.69 15.65 3.93
C ASP A 12 10.72 14.14 4.24
N PHE A 13 10.21 13.29 3.34
CA PHE A 13 10.19 11.84 3.49
C PHE A 13 11.43 11.19 2.87
N ALA A 14 12.22 10.51 3.69
CA ALA A 14 13.37 9.72 3.25
C ALA A 14 13.09 8.22 3.41
N ALA A 15 13.67 7.40 2.54
CA ALA A 15 13.53 5.95 2.62
C ALA A 15 13.99 5.44 4.00
N ASP A 16 13.12 4.69 4.66
CA ASP A 16 13.37 4.11 5.98
C ASP A 16 13.75 2.63 5.84
N PRO A 17 15.04 2.28 6.07
CA PRO A 17 15.51 0.89 6.01
C PRO A 17 15.10 0.08 7.24
N GLY A 18 14.50 0.71 8.26
CA GLY A 18 14.16 0.13 9.55
C GLY A 18 12.67 -0.14 9.75
N ALA A 19 11.82 -0.05 8.73
CA ALA A 19 10.41 -0.43 8.89
C ALA A 19 10.28 -1.91 9.22
N GLU A 20 10.06 -2.17 10.51
CA GLU A 20 9.75 -3.50 11.00
C GLU A 20 8.30 -3.84 10.66
N VAL A 21 8.15 -4.98 10.00
CA VAL A 21 6.84 -5.58 9.77
C VAL A 21 6.50 -6.40 11.00
N SER A 22 5.77 -5.81 11.94
CA SER A 22 5.33 -6.51 13.14
C SER A 22 3.85 -6.91 13.03
N GLY A 23 3.55 -8.18 13.30
CA GLY A 23 2.19 -8.72 13.40
C GLY A 23 1.67 -9.42 12.13
N ASP A 24 0.52 -10.08 12.26
CA ASP A 24 -0.23 -10.64 11.13
C ASP A 24 -1.03 -9.51 10.46
N ASN A 25 -0.42 -8.86 9.46
CA ASN A 25 -1.04 -7.79 8.68
C ASN A 25 -0.73 -7.92 7.18
N SER A 26 -1.33 -7.05 6.36
CA SER A 26 -1.14 -7.01 4.90
C SER A 26 0.35 -6.98 4.51
N PHE A 27 1.17 -6.18 5.20
CA PHE A 27 2.60 -6.07 4.94
C PHE A 27 3.37 -7.36 5.23
N ALA A 28 3.06 -8.06 6.32
CA ALA A 28 3.68 -9.35 6.66
C ALA A 28 3.36 -10.41 5.60
N THR A 29 2.12 -10.41 5.13
CA THR A 29 1.66 -11.32 4.07
C THR A 29 2.34 -11.00 2.75
N ILE A 30 2.47 -9.72 2.38
CA ILE A 30 3.18 -9.26 1.17
C ILE A 30 4.64 -9.72 1.18
N VAL A 31 5.36 -9.58 2.30
CA VAL A 31 6.74 -10.08 2.42
C VAL A 31 6.81 -11.61 2.26
N GLY A 32 5.86 -12.33 2.86
CA GLY A 32 5.76 -13.78 2.71
C GLY A 32 5.46 -14.26 1.29
N LEU A 33 5.00 -13.36 0.41
CA LEU A 33 4.74 -13.61 -1.00
C LEU A 33 5.87 -13.10 -1.91
N ASP A 34 7.09 -12.95 -1.37
CA ASP A 34 8.25 -12.35 -2.07
C ASP A 34 8.01 -10.90 -2.57
N GLY A 35 7.06 -10.20 -1.95
CA GLY A 35 6.75 -8.80 -2.23
C GLY A 35 7.85 -7.85 -1.77
N LYS A 36 7.72 -6.59 -2.18
CA LYS A 36 8.59 -5.48 -1.79
C LYS A 36 7.88 -4.58 -0.81
N LEU A 37 8.62 -4.16 0.21
CA LEU A 37 8.21 -3.10 1.11
C LEU A 37 9.11 -1.89 0.92
N CYS A 38 8.48 -0.74 0.72
CA CYS A 38 9.12 0.56 0.78
C CYS A 38 8.48 1.32 1.93
N SER A 39 9.29 1.96 2.76
CA SER A 39 8.79 2.84 3.80
C SER A 39 9.56 4.14 3.76
N TRP A 40 8.92 5.21 4.19
CA TRP A 40 9.53 6.51 4.29
C TRP A 40 9.15 7.16 5.60
N LEU A 41 10.10 7.85 6.21
CA LEU A 41 9.92 8.57 7.46
C LEU A 41 10.11 10.07 7.22
N ASN A 42 9.15 10.86 7.69
CA ASN A 42 9.31 12.29 7.85
C ASN A 42 9.95 12.56 9.22
N SER A 43 11.21 12.98 9.21
CA SER A 43 11.97 13.21 10.45
C SER A 43 11.54 14.45 11.23
N ALA A 44 10.79 15.38 10.61
CA ALA A 44 10.26 16.56 11.28
C ALA A 44 8.95 16.26 12.04
N SER A 45 8.06 15.44 11.48
CA SER A 45 6.78 15.07 12.11
C SER A 45 6.82 13.72 12.83
N GLY A 46 7.82 12.89 12.57
CA GLY A 46 7.89 11.49 13.02
C GLY A 46 6.91 10.56 12.31
N SER A 47 6.19 11.05 11.29
CA SER A 47 5.19 10.26 10.56
C SER A 47 5.86 9.37 9.52
N SER A 48 5.38 8.13 9.38
CA SER A 48 5.86 7.20 8.35
C SER A 48 4.78 6.88 7.32
N ILE A 49 5.20 6.64 6.09
CA ILE A 49 4.39 6.05 5.02
C ILE A 49 5.00 4.68 4.74
N SER A 50 4.19 3.64 4.78
CA SER A 50 4.58 2.27 4.42
C SER A 50 3.79 1.84 3.20
N VAL A 51 4.49 1.26 2.22
CA VAL A 51 3.94 0.72 0.99
C VAL A 51 4.47 -0.69 0.80
N GLY A 52 3.57 -1.64 0.57
CA GLY A 52 3.89 -2.99 0.17
C GLY A 52 3.34 -3.30 -1.21
N VAL A 53 4.09 -4.03 -2.02
CA VAL A 53 3.65 -4.50 -3.34
C VAL A 53 4.05 -5.96 -3.50
N ALA A 54 3.10 -6.82 -3.87
CA ALA A 54 3.35 -8.21 -4.25
C ALA A 54 2.67 -8.55 -5.57
N ASP A 55 3.27 -9.48 -6.31
CA ASP A 55 2.61 -10.24 -7.38
C ASP A 55 2.49 -11.71 -6.93
N PRO A 56 1.45 -12.04 -6.15
CA PRO A 56 1.33 -13.37 -5.54
C PRO A 56 0.81 -14.44 -6.52
N GLY A 57 0.48 -14.08 -7.77
CA GLY A 57 -0.25 -14.92 -8.70
C GLY A 57 -1.75 -15.02 -8.38
N SER A 58 -2.56 -15.38 -9.39
CA SER A 58 -4.02 -15.24 -9.35
C SER A 58 -4.73 -15.97 -8.21
N ALA A 59 -4.28 -17.17 -7.85
CA ALA A 59 -4.89 -17.95 -6.77
C ALA A 59 -4.66 -17.32 -5.39
N ALA A 60 -3.42 -16.89 -5.12
CA ALA A 60 -3.08 -16.24 -3.85
C ALA A 60 -3.64 -14.81 -3.79
N LEU A 61 -3.70 -14.10 -4.92
CA LEU A 61 -4.36 -12.79 -5.01
C LEU A 61 -5.83 -12.88 -4.59
N ALA A 62 -6.59 -13.80 -5.18
CA ALA A 62 -8.00 -14.00 -4.84
C ALA A 62 -8.19 -14.43 -3.38
N THR A 63 -7.29 -15.26 -2.86
CA THR A 63 -7.32 -15.70 -1.45
C THR A 63 -7.10 -14.54 -0.49
N ASN A 64 -6.11 -13.69 -0.76
CA ASN A 64 -5.81 -12.54 0.08
C ASN A 64 -6.88 -11.46 -0.05
N GLU A 65 -7.39 -11.21 -1.26
CA GLU A 65 -8.53 -10.29 -1.47
C GLU A 65 -9.75 -10.73 -0.65
N ALA A 66 -10.09 -12.02 -0.65
CA ALA A 66 -11.22 -12.51 0.15
C ALA A 66 -11.01 -12.31 1.66
N LYS A 67 -9.78 -12.45 2.16
CA LYS A 67 -9.44 -12.19 3.56
C LYS A 67 -9.59 -10.71 3.89
N ILE A 68 -8.98 -9.82 3.11
CA ILE A 68 -9.05 -8.38 3.30
C ILE A 68 -10.49 -7.87 3.17
N LYS A 69 -11.28 -8.41 2.24
CA LYS A 69 -12.70 -8.08 2.11
C LYS A 69 -13.53 -8.47 3.34
N ALA A 70 -13.09 -9.47 4.12
CA ALA A 70 -13.80 -9.89 5.33
C ALA A 70 -13.51 -8.98 6.54
N SER A 71 -12.34 -8.34 6.60
CA SER A 71 -11.95 -7.42 7.67
C SER A 71 -12.11 -5.93 7.32
N GLY A 72 -11.96 -5.59 6.05
CA GLY A 72 -11.97 -4.22 5.53
C GLY A 72 -13.28 -3.80 4.86
N THR A 73 -13.39 -2.50 4.60
CA THR A 73 -14.53 -1.88 3.91
C THR A 73 -14.14 -1.53 2.48
N ALA A 74 -14.92 -1.97 1.49
CA ALA A 74 -14.69 -1.62 0.10
C ALA A 74 -14.79 -0.09 -0.11
N ASN A 75 -13.83 0.49 -0.82
CA ASN A 75 -13.79 1.92 -1.08
C ASN A 75 -13.45 2.24 -2.52
N ALA A 76 -14.37 2.90 -3.21
CA ALA A 76 -14.25 3.21 -4.63
C ALA A 76 -13.16 4.26 -4.95
N ALA A 77 -12.74 5.09 -3.98
CA ALA A 77 -11.65 6.04 -4.18
C ALA A 77 -10.31 5.33 -4.39
N LEU A 78 -10.06 4.25 -3.63
CA LEU A 78 -8.87 3.39 -3.79
C LEU A 78 -8.90 2.55 -5.06
N SER A 79 -10.09 2.37 -5.65
CA SER A 79 -10.25 1.68 -6.92
C SER A 79 -9.84 2.52 -8.12
N GLY A 80 -9.40 3.78 -7.95
CA GLY A 80 -8.78 4.69 -8.93
C GLY A 80 -8.96 4.41 -10.45
N THR A 81 -8.43 3.29 -10.94
CA THR A 81 -8.54 2.81 -12.32
C THR A 81 -9.59 1.68 -12.46
N SER A 82 -10.42 1.73 -13.51
CA SER A 82 -11.34 0.64 -13.90
C SER A 82 -10.70 -0.74 -13.71
N GLY A 83 -11.32 -1.61 -12.90
CA GLY A 83 -10.86 -2.98 -12.66
C GLY A 83 -10.18 -3.20 -11.30
N ASN A 84 -9.66 -2.15 -10.65
CA ASN A 84 -9.01 -2.25 -9.34
C ASN A 84 -10.04 -2.35 -8.21
N ARG A 85 -9.70 -3.10 -7.17
CA ARG A 85 -10.56 -3.37 -6.01
C ARG A 85 -9.85 -2.90 -4.75
N GLY A 86 -10.35 -1.82 -4.16
CA GLY A 86 -9.77 -1.18 -2.98
C GLY A 86 -10.56 -1.45 -1.70
N TYR A 87 -9.84 -1.68 -0.61
CA TYR A 87 -10.37 -1.94 0.73
C TYR A 87 -9.64 -1.08 1.76
N VAL A 88 -10.39 -0.59 2.75
CA VAL A 88 -9.88 0.20 3.86
C VAL A 88 -10.05 -0.58 5.16
N GLU A 89 -8.97 -0.78 5.88
CA GLU A 89 -8.96 -1.24 7.26
C GLU A 89 -8.61 -0.05 8.17
N SER A 90 -9.59 0.42 8.94
CA SER A 90 -9.46 1.59 9.84
C SER A 90 -9.48 1.23 11.33
N SER A 91 -9.28 -0.05 11.65
CA SER A 91 -9.27 -0.56 13.03
C SER A 91 -7.93 -0.30 13.75
N THR A 92 -6.95 0.21 13.02
CA THR A 92 -5.58 0.50 13.45
C THR A 92 -5.34 2.01 13.58
N GLU A 93 -4.33 2.40 14.34
CA GLU A 93 -3.96 3.82 14.56
C GLU A 93 -3.58 4.53 13.24
N ALA A 94 -3.01 3.79 12.29
CA ALA A 94 -2.84 4.20 10.90
C ALA A 94 -3.78 3.38 10.02
N PRO A 95 -4.64 3.99 9.18
CA PRO A 95 -5.45 3.21 8.25
C PRO A 95 -4.55 2.42 7.28
N VAL A 96 -5.02 1.24 6.90
CA VAL A 96 -4.41 0.42 5.86
C VAL A 96 -5.34 0.42 4.65
N PHE A 97 -4.76 0.72 3.49
CA PHE A 97 -5.43 0.72 2.21
C PHE A 97 -4.86 -0.42 1.37
N ASP A 98 -5.69 -1.40 1.07
CA ASP A 98 -5.33 -2.56 0.27
C ASP A 98 -5.99 -2.48 -1.10
N ILE A 99 -5.18 -2.52 -2.15
CA ILE A 99 -5.60 -2.39 -3.54
C ILE A 99 -5.19 -3.65 -4.30
N PHE A 100 -6.17 -4.33 -4.86
CA PHE A 100 -5.99 -5.48 -5.74
C PHE A 100 -6.20 -5.03 -7.17
N THR A 101 -5.13 -5.06 -7.97
CA THR A 101 -5.16 -4.61 -9.36
C THR A 101 -5.70 -5.71 -10.28
N GLU A 102 -6.26 -5.31 -11.42
CA GLU A 102 -6.64 -6.26 -12.48
C GLU A 102 -5.41 -6.98 -13.07
N SER A 103 -4.27 -6.29 -13.11
CA SER A 103 -2.97 -6.81 -13.56
C SER A 103 -2.34 -7.88 -12.67
N GLY A 104 -2.93 -8.20 -11.52
CA GLY A 104 -2.45 -9.29 -10.65
C GLY A 104 -1.67 -8.85 -9.41
N TYR A 105 -1.41 -7.55 -9.25
CA TYR A 105 -0.68 -7.00 -8.10
C TYR A 105 -1.60 -6.73 -6.91
N TRP A 106 -1.07 -6.98 -5.72
CA TRP A 106 -1.59 -6.47 -4.44
C TRP A 106 -0.69 -5.35 -3.94
N ILE A 107 -1.28 -4.20 -3.67
CA ILE A 107 -0.64 -3.01 -3.11
C ILE A 107 -1.26 -2.74 -1.74
N SER A 108 -0.45 -2.58 -0.71
CA SER A 108 -0.88 -2.15 0.63
C SER A 108 -0.22 -0.84 0.98
N ILE A 109 -0.97 0.13 1.48
CA ILE A 109 -0.48 1.46 1.83
C ILE A 109 -0.97 1.80 3.23
N SER A 110 -0.09 2.28 4.11
CA SER A 110 -0.48 2.71 5.45
C SER A 110 0.31 3.93 5.89
N SER A 111 -0.39 4.88 6.50
CA SER A 111 0.22 6.04 7.17
C SER A 111 -0.80 6.73 8.07
N VAL A 112 -0.32 7.26 9.20
CA VAL A 112 -1.10 8.15 10.08
C VAL A 112 -1.46 9.48 9.42
N ILE A 113 -0.77 9.87 8.34
CA ILE A 113 -1.05 11.12 7.63
C ILE A 113 -2.24 11.00 6.70
N PHE A 114 -2.69 9.77 6.40
CA PHE A 114 -3.83 9.54 5.53
C PHE A 114 -5.11 9.66 6.34
N ASP A 115 -5.76 10.82 6.26
CA ASP A 115 -7.06 11.07 6.88
C ASP A 115 -8.24 10.48 6.08
N SER A 116 -7.97 10.12 4.82
CA SER A 116 -8.94 9.65 3.86
C SER A 116 -8.26 8.88 2.73
N PRO A 117 -8.94 7.97 2.03
CA PRO A 117 -8.41 7.32 0.84
C PRO A 117 -7.89 8.28 -0.24
N SER A 118 -8.59 9.41 -0.44
CA SER A 118 -8.18 10.43 -1.42
C SER A 118 -6.84 11.08 -1.10
N SER A 119 -6.43 11.12 0.17
CA SER A 119 -5.11 11.62 0.55
C SER A 119 -3.97 10.72 0.06
N ALA A 120 -4.24 9.44 -0.20
CA ALA A 120 -3.28 8.48 -0.75
C ALA A 120 -3.30 8.39 -2.29
N ASP A 121 -4.19 9.12 -2.98
CA ASP A 121 -4.36 9.02 -4.44
C ASP A 121 -3.06 9.32 -5.21
N SER A 122 -2.29 10.31 -4.75
CA SER A 122 -1.01 10.66 -5.39
C SER A 122 0.03 9.54 -5.29
N VAL A 123 0.13 8.92 -4.11
CA VAL A 123 1.01 7.77 -3.85
C VAL A 123 0.55 6.58 -4.68
N LEU A 124 -0.74 6.27 -4.64
CA LEU A 124 -1.33 5.14 -5.37
C LEU A 124 -1.16 5.30 -6.88
N SER A 125 -1.45 6.48 -7.44
CA SER A 125 -1.31 6.76 -8.87
C SER A 125 0.14 6.57 -9.34
N ASN A 126 1.11 7.04 -8.55
CA ASN A 126 2.51 6.85 -8.87
C ASN A 126 2.94 5.37 -8.78
N ILE A 127 2.49 4.62 -7.78
CA ILE A 127 2.75 3.17 -7.71
C ILE A 127 2.18 2.49 -8.94
N LEU A 128 0.92 2.73 -9.27
CA LEU A 128 0.26 2.12 -10.43
C LEU A 128 0.96 2.44 -11.76
N GLN A 129 1.53 3.64 -11.90
CA GLN A 129 2.32 4.03 -13.09
C GLN A 129 3.71 3.38 -13.16
N THR A 130 4.26 2.95 -12.02
CA THR A 130 5.59 2.31 -11.96
C THR A 130 5.53 0.79 -11.98
N LEU A 131 4.34 0.21 -11.79
CA LEU A 131 4.14 -1.22 -11.96
C LEU A 131 4.49 -1.64 -13.39
N PRO A 132 5.19 -2.76 -13.58
CA PRO A 132 5.43 -3.30 -14.91
C PRO A 132 4.09 -3.53 -15.62
N SER A 133 3.95 -2.92 -16.81
CA SER A 133 2.94 -3.35 -17.76
C SER A 133 3.32 -4.76 -18.22
N GLY A 134 2.62 -5.78 -17.72
CA GLY A 134 2.77 -7.15 -18.20
C GLY A 134 2.51 -7.26 -19.70
#